data_AF-A0A067N7Y4-F1
#
_entry.id   AF-A0A067N7Y4-F1
#
_cell.length_a   1.000
_cell.length_b   1.000
_cell.length_c   1.000
_cell.angle_alpha   90.00
_cell.angle_beta   90.00
_cell.angle_gamma   90.00
#
_symmetry.space_group_name_H-M   'P 1'
#
loop_
_entity.id
_entity.type
_entity.pdbx_description
1 polymer ?
#
loop_
_entity_poly.entity_id
_entity_poly.type
_entity_poly.pdbx_seq_one_letter_code
_entity_poly.pdbx_strand_id
1 'polypeptide(L)' 'QLPSTRDLLPAAEEWEVEAILGHKISSKKTGRKRYYLVRWKGLDATEDSWLSEYELRNAPELKREYL' A
#
# COMPACT_ATOMS: atom_id res chain seq x y z
N GLN A 1 7.36 23.09 -23.65
CA GLN A 1 6.46 22.35 -22.75
C GLN A 1 7.15 22.23 -21.40
N LEU A 2 6.49 22.64 -20.31
CA LEU A 2 7.04 22.41 -18.97
C LEU A 2 6.86 20.91 -18.65
N PRO A 3 7.85 20.26 -18.01
CA PRO A 3 7.68 18.88 -17.56
C PRO A 3 6.52 18.80 -16.58
N SER A 4 5.80 17.68 -16.58
CA SER A 4 4.77 17.44 -15.58
C SER A 4 5.41 17.56 -14.20
N THR A 5 4.75 18.22 -13.25
CA THR A 5 5.21 18.27 -11.85
C THR A 5 5.42 16.87 -11.26
N ARG A 6 4.77 15.86 -11.85
CA ARG A 6 4.95 14.45 -11.53
C ARG A 6 6.33 13.87 -11.91
N ASP A 7 7.00 14.42 -12.92
CA ASP A 7 8.39 14.05 -13.29
C ASP A 7 9.44 14.68 -12.34
N LEU A 8 9.05 15.70 -11.58
CA LEU A 8 9.93 16.38 -10.61
C LEU A 8 9.76 15.85 -9.18
N LEU A 9 8.73 15.04 -8.94
CA LEU A 9 8.58 14.33 -7.67
C LEU A 9 9.55 13.15 -7.68
N PRO A 10 10.46 13.04 -6.70
CA PRO A 10 11.22 11.81 -6.54
C PRO A 10 10.23 10.65 -6.47
N ALA A 11 10.52 9.55 -7.17
CA ALA A 11 9.76 8.32 -7.01
C ALA A 11 9.67 8.04 -5.51
N ALA A 12 8.45 7.97 -4.98
CA ALA A 12 8.25 7.63 -3.57
C ALA A 12 8.95 6.28 -3.31
N GLU A 13 9.60 6.14 -2.16
CA GLU A 13 10.33 4.91 -1.85
C GLU A 13 9.38 3.70 -1.87
N GLU A 14 9.67 2.75 -2.76
CA GLU A 14 8.92 1.50 -2.91
C GLU A 14 9.67 0.40 -2.16
N TRP A 15 8.94 -0.38 -1.37
CA TRP A 15 9.48 -1.46 -0.53
C TRP A 15 8.85 -2.79 -0.91
N GLU A 16 9.63 -3.88 -0.82
CA GLU A 16 9.12 -5.21 -1.15
C GLU A 16 8.21 -5.73 -0.05
N VAL A 17 6.99 -6.09 -0.45
CA VAL A 17 6.00 -6.69 0.43
C VAL A 17 6.15 -8.21 0.38
N GLU A 18 6.12 -8.85 1.54
CA GLU A 18 6.13 -10.30 1.67
C GLU A 18 4.72 -10.89 1.56
N ALA A 19 3.76 -10.33 2.32
CA ALA A 19 2.40 -10.84 2.36
C ALA A 19 1.40 -9.78 2.86
N ILE A 20 0.12 -9.97 2.52
CA ILE A 20 -1.00 -9.27 3.15
C ILE A 20 -1.55 -10.16 4.26
N LEU A 21 -1.51 -9.65 5.49
CA LEU A 21 -1.94 -10.40 6.68
C LEU A 21 -3.42 -10.18 7.03
N GLY A 22 -4.00 -9.09 6.54
CA GLY A 22 -5.37 -8.72 6.90
C GLY A 22 -5.86 -7.49 6.16
N HIS A 23 -7.16 -7.20 6.30
CA HIS A 23 -7.73 -5.95 5.82
C HIS A 23 -8.70 -5.36 6.84
N LYS A 24 -8.85 -4.04 6.84
CA LYS A 24 -9.86 -3.31 7.62
C LYS A 24 -10.54 -2.26 6.76
N ILE A 25 -11.81 -2.02 7.04
CA ILE A 25 -12.59 -0.97 6.40
C ILE A 25 -12.77 0.16 7.41
N SER A 26 -12.25 1.33 7.10
CA SER A 26 -12.51 2.55 7.87
C SER A 26 -13.63 3.32 7.21
N SER A 27 -14.79 3.41 7.88
CA SER A 27 -15.85 4.33 7.50
C SER A 27 -15.58 5.70 8.11
N LYS A 28 -15.25 6.69 7.27
CA LYS A 28 -15.22 8.11 7.66
C LYS A 28 -16.43 8.81 7.04
N LYS A 29 -16.76 10.02 7.54
CA LYS A 29 -17.84 10.86 6.97
C LYS A 29 -17.71 11.07 5.45
N THR A 30 -16.51 10.95 4.89
CA THR A 30 -16.19 11.12 3.47
C THR A 30 -16.19 9.82 2.65
N GLY A 31 -16.55 8.67 3.24
CA GLY A 31 -16.67 7.40 2.54
C GLY A 31 -16.02 6.21 3.25
N ARG A 32 -16.09 5.04 2.62
CA ARG A 32 -15.43 3.81 3.07
C ARG A 32 -14.05 3.71 2.42
N LYS A 33 -12.99 3.61 3.23
CA LYS A 33 -11.63 3.32 2.75
C LYS A 33 -11.19 1.95 3.25
N ARG A 34 -10.62 1.16 2.36
CA ARG A 34 -10.03 -0.14 2.68
C ARG A 34 -8.52 0.02 2.89
N TYR A 35 -8.04 -0.59 3.96
CA TYR A 35 -6.63 -0.68 4.30
C TYR A 35 -6.26 -2.15 4.43
N TYR A 36 -5.04 -2.48 4.04
CA TYR A 36 -4.46 -3.81 4.12
C TYR A 36 -3.30 -3.79 5.09
N LEU A 37 -3.19 -4.80 5.96
CA LEU A 37 -2.04 -5.00 6.83
C LEU A 37 -0.98 -5.74 6.04
N VAL A 38 0.21 -5.17 5.97
CA VAL A 38 1.25 -5.57 5.04
C VAL A 38 2.47 -6.01 5.85
N ARG A 39 2.95 -7.24 5.61
CA ARG A 39 4.24 -7.74 6.08
C ARG A 39 5.31 -7.32 5.08
N TRP A 40 6.33 -6.63 5.56
CA TRP A 40 7.48 -6.26 4.73
C TRP A 40 8.48 -7.40 4.69
N LYS A 41 9.09 -7.61 3.53
CA LYS A 41 10.07 -8.68 3.35
C LYS A 41 11.33 -8.41 4.17
N GLY A 42 11.71 -9.40 4.98
CA GLY A 42 12.92 -9.32 5.80
C GLY A 42 12.80 -8.39 7.02
N LEU A 43 11.60 -7.92 7.34
CA LEU A 43 11.31 -7.19 8.58
C LEU A 43 10.37 -8.00 9.47
N ASP A 44 10.42 -7.71 10.77
CA ASP A 44 9.59 -8.35 11.77
C ASP A 44 8.15 -7.82 11.76
N ALA A 45 7.27 -8.55 12.42
CA ALA A 45 5.85 -8.19 12.58
C ALA A 45 5.62 -6.82 13.25
N THR A 46 6.65 -6.26 13.91
CA THR A 46 6.58 -4.92 14.51
C THR A 46 6.57 -3.82 13.46
N GLU A 47 7.11 -4.08 12.27
CA GLU A 47 7.17 -3.13 11.16
C GLU A 47 5.92 -3.20 10.27
N ASP A 48 5.02 -4.17 10.55
CA ASP A 48 3.79 -4.37 9.79
C ASP A 48 2.98 -3.08 9.72
N SER A 49 2.63 -2.68 8.50
CA SER A 49 2.05 -1.36 8.24
C SER A 49 0.71 -1.48 7.54
N TRP A 50 -0.18 -0.53 7.81
CA TRP A 50 -1.49 -0.47 7.16
C TRP A 50 -1.45 0.42 5.92
N LEU A 51 -1.45 -0.18 4.73
CA LEU A 51 -1.45 0.54 3.45
C LEU A 51 -2.86 0.66 2.87
N SER A 52 -3.13 1.79 2.22
CA SER A 52 -4.35 1.96 1.43
C SER A 52 -4.27 1.21 0.09
N GLU A 53 -5.42 1.03 -0.56
CA GLU A 53 -5.46 0.39 -1.87
C GLU A 53 -4.60 1.09 -2.93
N TYR A 54 -4.46 2.42 -2.83
CA TYR A 54 -3.64 3.25 -3.73
C TYR A 54 -2.13 3.08 -3.50
N GLU A 55 -1.71 2.93 -2.24
CA GLU A 55 -0.31 2.66 -1.88
C GLU A 55 0.07 1.25 -2.31
N LEU A 56 -0.82 0.29 -2.12
CA LEU A 56 -0.63 -1.10 -2.52
C LEU A 56 -0.96 -1.35 -4.01
N ARG A 57 -0.95 -0.32 -4.86
CA ARG A 57 -1.25 -0.46 -6.30
C ARG A 57 -0.16 -1.21 -7.07
N ASN A 58 1.06 -1.20 -6.53
CA ASN A 58 2.25 -1.80 -7.15
C ASN A 58 2.38 -3.30 -6.85
N ALA A 59 1.53 -3.86 -6.00
CA ALA A 59 1.50 -5.29 -5.65
C ALA A 59 0.12 -5.92 -5.89
N PRO A 60 -0.38 -5.96 -7.14
CA PRO A 60 -1.68 -6.51 -7.46
C PRO A 60 -1.77 -8.02 -7.24
N GLU A 61 -0.67 -8.77 -7.44
CA GLU A 61 -0.58 -10.20 -7.19
C GLU A 61 -0.82 -10.57 -5.72
N LEU A 62 -0.20 -9.85 -4.79
CA LEU A 62 -0.40 -10.10 -3.35
C LEU A 62 -1.84 -9.85 -2.92
N LYS A 63 -2.51 -8.86 -3.52
CA LYS A 63 -3.95 -8.65 -3.30
C LYS A 63 -4.79 -9.81 -3.82
N ARG A 64 -4.42 -10.42 -4.95
CA ARG A 64 -5.13 -11.57 -5.53
C ARG A 64 -4.93 -12.83 -4.72
N GLU A 65 -3.74 -13.04 -4.16
CA GLU A 65 -3.49 -14.19 -3.29
C GLU A 65 -4.22 -14.08 -1.95
N TYR A 66 -4.44 -12.86 -1.47
CA TYR A 66 -5.14 -12.61 -0.21
C TYR A 66 -6.67 -12.70 -0.29
N LEU A 67 -7.28 -12.34 -1.44
CA LEU A 67 -8.74 -12.27 -1.65
C LEU A 67 -9.33 -13.60 -2.11
#